data_AF-A0A9E5ZYU7-F1
#
_entry.id   AF-A0A9E5ZYU7-F1
#
_cell.length_a   1.000
_cell.length_b   1.000
_cell.length_c   1.000
_cell.angle_alpha   90.00
_cell.angle_beta   90.00
_cell.angle_gamma   90.00
#
_symmetry.space_group_name_H-M   'P 1'
#
loop_
_entity.id
_entity.type
_entity.pdbx_description
1 polymer ?
#
loop_
_entity_poly.entity_id
_entity_poly.type
_entity_poly.pdbx_seq_one_letter_code
_entity_poly.pdbx_strand_id
1 'polypeptide(L)' 'MDACDFLSIEKPVLQGAMGAVARHDLVVAVSRAGGLGTLSYLPPNMFKSELDRVR' A
#
# COMPACT_ATOMS: atom_id res chain seq x y z
N MET A 1 -7.24 -19.18 10.63
CA MET A 1 -6.96 -18.30 9.48
C MET A 1 -7.33 -16.90 9.92
N ASP A 2 -6.32 -16.12 10.26
CA ASP A 2 -6.50 -14.74 10.72
C ASP A 2 -6.39 -13.74 9.55
N ALA A 3 -6.49 -12.44 9.85
CA ALA A 3 -6.42 -11.41 8.81
C ALA A 3 -5.03 -11.34 8.13
N CYS A 4 -3.96 -11.69 8.85
CA CYS A 4 -2.61 -11.72 8.32
C CYS A 4 -2.43 -12.88 7.33
N ASP A 5 -2.95 -14.07 7.68
CA ASP A 5 -2.98 -15.24 6.80
C ASP A 5 -3.76 -14.96 5.51
N PHE A 6 -4.93 -14.32 5.63
CA PHE A 6 -5.78 -14.01 4.48
C PHE A 6 -5.15 -12.99 3.54
N LEU A 7 -4.47 -11.97 4.08
CA LEU A 7 -3.86 -10.89 3.30
C LEU A 7 -2.40 -11.17 2.90
N SER A 8 -1.81 -12.28 3.36
CA SER A 8 -0.39 -12.61 3.16
C SER A 8 0.57 -11.52 3.65
N ILE A 9 0.33 -11.03 4.88
CA ILE A 9 1.16 -10.01 5.56
C ILE A 9 1.66 -10.54 6.91
N GLU A 10 2.73 -9.95 7.46
CA GLU A 10 3.35 -10.40 8.71
C GLU A 10 2.73 -9.74 9.95
N LYS A 11 2.22 -8.51 9.80
CA LYS A 11 1.73 -7.68 10.89
C LYS A 11 0.30 -7.23 10.59
N PRO A 12 -0.59 -7.17 11.59
CA PRO A 12 -1.97 -6.70 11.42
C PRO A 12 -2.02 -5.18 11.35
N VAL A 13 -1.22 -4.59 10.45
CA VAL A 13 -1.06 -3.15 10.26
C VAL A 13 -1.47 -2.81 8.83
N LEU A 14 -2.43 -1.90 8.70
CA LEU A 14 -2.86 -1.35 7.43
C LEU A 14 -2.53 0.14 7.41
N GLN A 15 -1.83 0.58 6.36
CA GLN A 15 -1.63 2.00 6.11
C GLN A 15 -2.89 2.58 5.48
N GLY A 16 -3.54 3.54 6.15
CA GLY A 16 -4.80 4.13 5.68
C GLY A 16 -4.62 4.92 4.38
N ALA A 17 -5.62 4.92 3.50
CA ALA A 17 -5.55 5.63 2.21
C ALA A 17 -5.47 7.15 2.42
N MET A 18 -4.25 7.70 2.42
CA MET A 18 -3.98 9.12 2.68
C MET A 18 -3.78 9.86 1.36
N GLY A 19 -4.83 10.51 0.83
CA GLY A 19 -4.87 11.18 -0.49
C GLY A 19 -3.53 11.66 -1.06
N ALA A 20 -2.96 12.69 -0.44
CA ALA A 20 -1.74 13.34 -0.93
C ALA A 20 -0.41 12.69 -0.46
N VAL A 21 -0.47 11.71 0.47
CA VAL A 21 0.71 11.21 1.21
C VAL A 21 1.00 9.74 0.92
N ALA A 22 -0.03 8.96 0.63
CA ALA A 22 0.06 7.53 0.34
C ALA A 22 0.49 7.27 -1.12
N ARG A 23 1.75 7.61 -1.41
CA ARG A 23 2.44 7.37 -2.69
C ARG A 23 3.28 6.09 -2.62
N HIS A 24 3.89 5.72 -3.75
CA HIS A 24 4.63 4.46 -3.91
C HIS A 24 5.70 4.21 -2.82
N ASP A 25 6.42 5.24 -2.40
CA ASP A 25 7.47 5.16 -1.38
C ASP A 25 6.93 4.70 -0.02
N LEU A 26 5.83 5.28 0.44
CA LEU A 26 5.18 4.89 1.68
C LEU A 26 4.57 3.48 1.59
N VAL A 27 3.91 3.18 0.47
CA VAL A 27 3.32 1.85 0.23
C VAL A 27 4.38 0.77 0.30
N VAL A 28 5.49 0.95 -0.42
CA VAL A 28 6.61 0.00 -0.41
C VAL A 28 7.25 -0.11 0.96
N ALA A 29 7.42 0.99 1.69
CA ALA A 29 7.98 0.97 3.04
C ALA A 29 7.11 0.14 4.01
N VAL A 30 5.79 0.32 3.98
CA VAL A 30 4.85 -0.43 4.83
C VAL A 30 4.82 -1.90 4.45
N SER A 31 4.73 -2.22 3.15
CA SER A 31 4.73 -3.60 2.66
C SER A 31 6.03 -4.33 3.03
N ARG A 32 7.19 -3.68 2.87
CA ARG A 32 8.50 -4.24 3.30
C ARG A 32 8.63 -4.39 4.81
N ALA A 33 7.92 -3.57 5.59
CA ALA A 33 7.87 -3.70 7.04
C ALA A 33 6.92 -4.83 7.51
N GLY A 34 6.25 -5.52 6.58
CA GLY A 34 5.35 -6.64 6.86
C GLY A 34 3.89 -6.26 7.05
N GLY A 35 3.49 -5.01 6.76
CA GLY A 35 2.09 -4.56 6.79
C GLY A 35 1.44 -4.50 5.41
N LEU A 36 0.21 -3.99 5.33
CA LEU A 36 -0.50 -3.74 4.08
C LEU A 36 -0.39 -2.25 3.68
N GLY A 37 0.42 -1.95 2.66
CA GLY A 37 0.48 -0.63 2.04
C GLY A 37 -0.70 -0.37 1.10
N THR A 38 -1.18 0.88 1.02
CA THR A 38 -2.32 1.26 0.16
C THR A 38 -2.02 2.52 -0.65
N LEU A 39 -2.27 2.47 -1.96
CA LEU A 39 -2.30 3.68 -2.81
C LEU A 39 -3.64 4.39 -2.61
N SER A 40 -3.61 5.72 -2.48
CA SER A 40 -4.85 6.49 -2.38
C SER A 40 -5.50 6.76 -3.75
N TYR A 41 -6.69 7.36 -3.72
CA TYR A 41 -7.42 7.77 -4.90
C TYR A 41 -6.65 8.87 -5.66
N LEU A 42 -6.29 8.59 -6.90
CA LEU A 42 -5.55 9.48 -7.79
C LEU A 42 -6.18 9.47 -9.19
N PRO A 43 -5.97 10.53 -10.00
CA PRO A 43 -6.34 10.51 -11.42
C PRO A 43 -5.74 9.28 -12.14
N PRO A 44 -6.43 8.68 -13.13
CA PRO A 44 -6.03 7.38 -13.70
C PRO A 44 -4.58 7.30 -14.21
N ASN A 45 -4.09 8.36 -14.85
CA ASN A 45 -2.71 8.44 -15.35
C ASN A 45 -1.68 8.44 -14.21
N MET A 46 -1.98 9.17 -13.13
CA MET A 46 -1.13 9.26 -11.95
C MET A 46 -1.18 7.97 -11.15
N PHE A 47 -2.37 7.38 -10.96
CA PHE A 47 -2.53 6.09 -10.30
C PHE A 47 -1.70 5.01 -10.99
N LYS A 48 -1.75 4.94 -12.33
CA LYS A 48 -0.94 3.99 -13.11
C LYS A 48 0.55 4.22 -12.90
N SER A 49 0.98 5.48 -12.93
CA SER A 49 2.39 5.84 -12.72
C SER A 49 2.90 5.48 -11.31
N GLU A 50 2.07 5.63 -10.28
CA GLU A 50 2.39 5.21 -8.92
C GLU A 50 2.39 3.68 -8.79
N LEU A 51 1.40 3.00 -9.37
CA LEU A 51 1.30 1.53 -9.36
C LEU A 51 2.52 0.89 -10.03
N ASP A 52 3.00 1.44 -11.13
CA ASP A 52 4.20 0.94 -11.83
C ASP A 52 5.48 1.10 -10.98
N ARG A 53 5.50 2.04 -10.03
CA ARG A 53 6.64 2.26 -9.11
C ARG A 53 6.57 1.42 -7.83
N VAL A 54 5.40 0.87 -7.50
CA VAL A 54 5.20 -0.04 -6.36
C VAL A 54 5.67 -1.46 -6.67
N ARG A 55 5.52 -1.88 -7.94
CA ARG A 55 5.95 -3.18 -8.45
C ARG A 55 7.47 -3.30 -8.47
#